data_AF-A0A1H4BI64-F1
#
_entry.id   AF-A0A1H4BI64-F1
#
_cell.length_a   1.000
_cell.length_b   1.000
_cell.length_c   1.000
_cell.angle_alpha   90.00
_cell.angle_beta   90.00
_cell.angle_gamma   90.00
#
_symmetry.space_group_name_H-M   'P 1'
#
loop_
_entity.id
_entity.type
_entity.pdbx_description
1 polymer ?
#
loop_
_entity_poly.entity_id
_entity_poly.type
_entity_poly.pdbx_seq_one_letter_code
_entity_poly.pdbx_strand_id
1 'polypeptide(L)' 'MKEKRCPFCLHENYCMVETSEMCWCHDVVVPDELIELLPQTKLSQSCICQKCIDLFHKDPSTFKAKYGHKSLKSG' A
#
# COMPACT_ATOMS: atom_id res chain seq x y z
N MET A 1 9.18 10.43 -10.53
CA MET A 1 7.70 10.53 -10.52
C MET A 1 7.19 9.42 -9.62
N LYS A 2 6.31 9.72 -8.66
CA LYS A 2 5.70 8.66 -7.84
C LYS A 2 4.77 7.80 -8.69
N GLU A 3 4.86 6.48 -8.51
CA GLU A 3 3.95 5.54 -9.19
C GLU A 3 2.52 5.77 -8.70
N LYS A 4 1.59 5.94 -9.65
CA LYS A 4 0.18 6.26 -9.37
C LYS A 4 -0.66 5.02 -9.08
N ARG A 5 -0.11 3.81 -9.24
CA ARG A 5 -0.81 2.56 -8.92
C ARG A 5 -0.44 2.05 -7.53
N CYS A 6 -1.44 1.55 -6.83
CA CYS A 6 -1.29 0.86 -5.56
C CYS A 6 -0.46 -0.41 -5.74
N PRO A 7 0.54 -0.67 -4.89
CA PRO A 7 1.43 -1.82 -5.05
C PRO A 7 0.75 -3.17 -4.79
N PHE A 8 -0.42 -3.19 -4.13
CA PHE A 8 -1.17 -4.41 -3.85
C PHE A 8 -2.25 -4.71 -4.89
N CYS A 9 -3.12 -3.74 -5.18
CA CYS A 9 -4.27 -3.96 -6.06
C CYS A 9 -4.06 -3.48 -7.50
N LEU A 10 -2.95 -2.79 -7.79
CA LEU A 10 -2.59 -2.23 -9.11
C LEU A 10 -3.59 -1.20 -9.68
N HIS A 11 -4.60 -0.79 -8.91
CA HIS A 11 -5.50 0.31 -9.26
C HIS A 11 -4.88 1.65 -8.86
N GLU A 12 -5.46 2.76 -9.33
CA GLU A 12 -5.02 4.10 -8.93
C GLU A 12 -4.99 4.28 -7.40
N ASN A 13 -3.92 4.87 -6.89
CA ASN A 13 -3.78 5.19 -5.48
C ASN A 13 -4.36 6.55 -5.11
N TYR A 14 -4.76 7.35 -6.10
CA TYR A 14 -5.29 8.71 -5.91
C TYR A 14 -4.42 9.59 -5.02
N CYS A 15 -3.12 9.32 -4.98
CA CYS A 15 -2.20 10.14 -4.20
C CYS A 15 -2.02 11.49 -4.87
N MET A 16 -2.25 12.55 -4.09
CA MET A 16 -2.13 13.94 -4.51
C MET A 16 -0.93 14.64 -3.86
N VAL A 17 0.03 13.89 -3.31
CA VAL A 17 1.21 14.47 -2.62
C VAL A 17 2.13 15.29 -3.53
N GLU A 18 2.01 15.13 -4.85
CA GLU A 18 2.73 15.95 -5.84
C GLU A 18 1.91 17.19 -6.29
N THR A 19 0.71 17.40 -5.74
CA THR A 19 -0.14 18.59 -6.01
C THR A 19 -0.07 19.59 -4.84
N SER A 20 -0.69 20.76 -5.02
CA SER A 20 -0.81 21.77 -3.95
C SER A 20 -1.92 21.47 -2.93
N GLU A 21 -2.71 20.41 -3.13
CA GLU A 21 -3.84 20.06 -2.27
C GLU A 21 -3.42 19.08 -1.18
N MET A 22 -4.12 19.10 -0.03
CA MET A 22 -3.93 18.07 0.99
C MET A 22 -4.38 16.71 0.45
N CYS A 23 -3.47 15.74 0.47
CA CYS A 23 -3.80 14.38 0.07
C CYS A 23 -4.62 13.70 1.17
N TRP A 24 -5.62 12.91 0.80
CA TRP A 24 -6.42 12.09 1.73
C TRP A 24 -5.57 11.20 2.64
N CYS A 25 -4.34 10.87 2.24
CA CYS A 25 -3.45 10.01 3.02
C CYS A 25 -2.94 10.65 4.32
N HIS A 26 -3.14 11.96 4.51
CA HIS A 26 -2.80 12.65 5.77
C HIS A 26 -3.76 12.30 6.91
N ASP A 27 -4.98 11.86 6.59
CA ASP A 27 -6.04 11.58 7.57
C ASP A 27 -6.20 10.09 7.90
N VAL A 28 -5.30 9.24 7.38
CA VAL A 28 -5.35 7.79 7.60
C VAL A 28 -4.07 7.30 8.28
N VAL A 29 -4.24 6.35 9.19
CA VAL A 29 -3.13 5.59 9.76
C VAL A 29 -2.82 4.42 8.82
N VAL A 30 -1.57 4.31 8.39
CA VAL A 30 -1.10 3.15 7.62
C VAL A 30 -0.46 2.17 8.59
N PRO A 31 -0.96 0.92 8.73
CA PRO A 31 -0.37 -0.06 9.63
C PRO A 31 1.04 -0.47 9.20
N ASP A 32 1.97 -0.56 10.15
CA ASP A 32 3.34 -1.03 9.88
C ASP A 32 3.34 -2.44 9.29
N GLU A 33 2.50 -3.35 9.82
CA GLU A 33 2.36 -4.70 9.26
C GLU A 33 1.93 -4.72 7.79
N LEU A 34 1.18 -3.71 7.33
CA LEU A 34 0.79 -3.59 5.93
C LEU A 34 1.99 -3.14 5.08
N ILE A 35 2.82 -2.24 5.60
CA ILE A 35 4.05 -1.78 4.94
C ILE A 35 5.04 -2.94 4.82
N GLU A 36 5.16 -3.78 5.84
CA GLU A 36 6.03 -4.96 5.86
C GLU A 36 5.70 -6.01 4.80
N LEU A 37 4.47 -5.99 4.24
CA LEU A 37 4.11 -6.86 3.11
C LEU A 37 4.74 -6.43 1.78
N LEU A 38 5.27 -5.21 1.70
CA LEU A 38 5.95 -4.73 0.51
C LEU A 38 7.39 -5.22 0.50
N PRO A 39 7.92 -5.69 -0.66
CA PRO A 39 9.34 -5.94 -0.78
C PRO A 39 10.12 -4.64 -0.58
N GLN A 40 11.30 -4.71 0.03
CA GLN A 40 12.12 -3.53 0.34
C GLN A 40 12.38 -2.64 -0.89
N THR A 41 12.45 -3.26 -2.08
CA THR A 41 12.65 -2.57 -3.36
C THR A 41 11.47 -1.69 -3.78
N LYS A 42 10.27 -1.92 -3.23
CA LYS A 42 9.05 -1.13 -3.50
C LYS A 42 8.68 -0.17 -2.39
N LEU A 43 9.42 -0.18 -1.28
CA LEU A 43 9.30 0.86 -0.27
C LEU A 43 9.60 2.22 -0.92
N SER A 44 8.77 3.21 -0.62
CA SER A 44 8.89 4.59 -1.11
C SER A 44 8.65 4.84 -2.61
N GLN A 45 8.28 3.83 -3.41
CA GLN A 45 8.03 4.00 -4.85
C GLN A 45 6.58 4.40 -5.21
N SER A 46 5.61 3.93 -4.42
CA SER A 46 4.18 4.12 -4.66
C SER A 46 3.42 4.23 -3.35
N CYS A 47 2.34 5.01 -3.32
CA CYS A 47 1.44 5.04 -2.16
C CYS A 47 0.48 3.85 -2.19
N ILE A 48 0.18 3.30 -1.02
CA ILE A 48 -0.90 2.32 -0.82
C ILE A 48 -2.22 3.08 -0.90
N CYS A 49 -3.20 2.60 -1.66
CA CYS A 49 -4.49 3.27 -1.78
C CYS A 49 -5.36 3.10 -0.52
N GLN A 50 -6.26 4.06 -0.27
CA GLN A 50 -7.17 4.05 0.89
C GLN A 50 -7.94 2.73 1.01
N LYS A 51 -8.47 2.22 -0.11
CA LYS A 51 -9.19 0.94 -0.14
C LYS A 51 -8.35 -0.24 0.39
N CYS A 52 -7.05 -0.29 0.09
CA CYS A 52 -6.20 -1.36 0.59
C CYS A 52 -5.91 -1.20 2.09
N ILE A 53 -5.75 0.03 2.57
CA ILE A 53 -5.61 0.33 3.99
C ILE A 53 -6.88 -0.10 4.75
N ASP A 54 -8.06 0.29 4.25
CA ASP A 54 -9.34 -0.05 4.87
C ASP A 54 -9.60 -1.56 4.89
N LEU A 55 -9.29 -2.26 3.79
CA LEU A 55 -9.42 -3.72 3.73
C LEU A 55 -8.49 -4.40 4.72
N PHE A 56 -7.27 -3.90 4.90
CA PHE A 56 -6.34 -4.43 5.89
C PHE A 56 -6.85 -4.18 7.31
N HIS A 57 -7.33 -2.98 7.63
CA HIS A 57 -7.92 -2.69 8.95
C HIS A 57 -9.12 -3.59 9.26
N LYS A 58 -9.95 -3.89 8.26
CA LYS A 58 -11.14 -4.73 8.43
C LYS A 58 -10.79 -6.20 8.69
N ASP A 59 -9.83 -6.74 7.95
CA ASP A 59 -9.42 -8.14 8.06
C ASP A 59 -7.97 -8.33 7.58
N PRO A 60 -6.97 -8.15 8.48
CA PRO A 60 -5.57 -8.31 8.15
C PRO A 60 -5.24 -9.72 7.63
N SER A 61 -5.90 -10.75 8.19
CA SER A 61 -5.66 -12.16 7.84
C SER A 61 -6.07 -12.44 6.40
N THR A 62 -7.29 -12.05 6.02
CA THR A 62 -7.78 -12.22 4.64
C THR A 62 -6.98 -11.35 3.67
N PHE A 63 -6.61 -10.13 4.06
CA PHE A 63 -5.77 -9.27 3.23
C PHE A 63 -4.41 -9.93 2.95
N LYS A 64 -3.72 -10.42 3.98
CA LYS A 64 -2.43 -11.12 3.87
C LYS A 64 -2.54 -12.38 3.02
N ALA A 65 -3.61 -13.15 3.16
CA ALA A 65 -3.84 -14.34 2.33
C ALA A 65 -3.98 -13.99 0.84
N LYS A 66 -4.52 -12.81 0.52
CA LYS A 66 -4.75 -12.36 -0.86
C LYS A 66 -3.56 -11.61 -1.48
N TYR A 67 -2.90 -10.76 -0.71
CA TYR A 67 -1.90 -9.79 -1.21
C TYR A 67 -0.53 -9.94 -0.57
N GLY A 68 -0.39 -10.74 0.48
CA GLY A 68 0.90 -11.08 1.07
C GLY A 68 1.67 -11.95 0.10
N HIS A 69 2.54 -11.33 -0.70
CA HIS A 69 3.49 -12.10 -1.50
C HIS A 69 4.35 -12.91 -0.51
N LYS A 70 4.32 -14.24 -0.63
CA LYS A 70 5.38 -15.07 -0.02
C LYS A 70 6.68 -14.53 -0.60
N SER A 71 7.50 -13.91 0.24
CA SER A 71 8.91 -13.67 -0.09
C SER A 71 9.45 -14.99 -0.62
N LEU A 72 9.65 -15.06 -1.93
CA LEU A 72 10.34 -16.18 -2.57
C LEU A 72 11.68 -16.25 -1.86
N LYS A 73 11.84 -17.26 -0.99
CA LYS A 73 13.16 -17.67 -0.55
C LYS A 73 13.87 -18.13 -1.81
N SER A 74 14.74 -17.28 -2.35
CA SER A 74 15.81 -17.74 -3.23
C SER A 74 16.66 -18.70 -2.38
N GLY A 75 16.67 -19.97 -2.79
CA GLY A 75 17.54 -21.00 -2.22
C GLY A 75 19.00 -20.80 -2.59
#